data_AF-A0A920FUM0-F1
#
_entry.id   AF-A0A920FUM0-F1
#
_cell.length_a   1.000
_cell.length_b   1.000
_cell.length_c   1.000
_cell.angle_alpha   90.00
_cell.angle_beta   90.00
_cell.angle_gamma   90.00
#
_symmetry.space_group_name_H-M   'P 1'
#
loop_
_entity.id
_entity.type
_entity.pdbx_description
1 polymer ?
#
loop_
_entity_poly.entity_id
_entity_poly.type
_entity_poly.pdbx_seq_one_letter_code
_entity_poly.pdbx_strand_id
1 'polypeptide(L)'
;MKDKIQKDLIESMKSGSKNDVEILRFVISLIKKEEKDKNKDFSDSEVIQVLKKAIKRNQDAFEQFSKAGRNDLAEKEQMEIKIISRYLPDELSTSEIEKLVQGIISEVNAKDQKDIGKVMAVIKQNHADSVDMGLASKLVKTILSAD
;
A
#
# COMPACT_ATOMS: atom_id res chain seq x y z
N MET A 1 10.78 9.72 -1.90
CA MET A 1 10.04 8.76 -2.75
C MET A 1 9.56 9.36 -4.07
N LYS A 2 8.78 10.45 -4.05
CA LYS A 2 8.30 11.14 -5.29
C LYS A 2 9.42 11.43 -6.29
N ASP A 3 10.56 11.93 -5.80
CA ASP A 3 11.73 12.24 -6.63
C ASP A 3 12.36 11.00 -7.27
N LYS A 4 12.33 9.84 -6.58
CA LYS A 4 12.80 8.58 -7.14
C LYS A 4 11.95 8.15 -8.32
N ILE A 5 10.62 8.19 -8.17
CA ILE A 5 9.66 7.89 -9.25
C ILE A 5 9.89 8.82 -10.45
N GLN A 6 10.17 10.10 -10.22
CA GLN A 6 10.48 11.06 -11.29
C GLN A 6 11.79 10.75 -12.01
N LYS A 7 12.85 10.39 -11.28
CA LYS A 7 14.12 9.97 -11.88
C LYS A 7 13.95 8.71 -12.72
N ASP A 8 13.28 7.70 -12.20
CA ASP A 8 13.04 6.44 -12.90
C ASP A 8 12.15 6.64 -14.14
N LEU A 9 11.22 7.60 -14.11
CA LEU A 9 10.46 7.99 -15.31
C LEU A 9 11.39 8.54 -16.40
N ILE A 10 12.33 9.42 -16.04
CA ILE A 10 13.30 9.98 -17.00
C ILE A 10 14.17 8.86 -17.59
N GLU A 11 14.60 7.91 -16.76
CA GLU A 11 15.38 6.74 -17.22
C GLU A 11 14.56 5.81 -18.11
N SER A 12 13.28 5.59 -17.79
CA SER A 12 12.34 4.81 -18.60
C SER A 12 12.11 5.45 -19.97
N MET A 13 12.05 6.80 -20.03
CA MET A 13 11.95 7.54 -21.28
C MET A 13 13.21 7.38 -22.14
N LYS A 14 14.39 7.35 -21.54
CA LYS A 14 15.67 7.15 -22.25
C LYS A 14 15.83 5.72 -22.77
N SER A 15 15.40 4.73 -21.99
CA SER A 15 15.50 3.31 -22.34
C SER A 15 14.40 2.83 -23.29
N GLY A 16 13.36 3.64 -23.53
CA GLY A 16 12.24 3.27 -24.38
C GLY A 16 11.25 2.30 -23.72
N SER A 17 11.28 2.20 -22.38
CA SER A 17 10.42 1.31 -21.59
C SER A 17 9.00 1.86 -21.52
N LYS A 18 8.23 1.69 -22.60
CA LYS A 18 6.92 2.33 -22.81
C LYS A 18 5.94 2.12 -21.65
N ASN A 19 5.85 0.90 -21.12
CA ASN A 19 4.94 0.57 -20.03
C ASN A 19 5.33 1.28 -18.74
N ASP A 20 6.62 1.26 -18.36
CA ASP A 20 7.11 2.01 -17.21
C ASP A 20 6.84 3.52 -17.40
N VAL A 21 7.04 4.07 -18.60
CA VAL A 21 6.73 5.50 -18.87
C VAL A 21 5.25 5.84 -18.64
N GLU A 22 4.33 5.04 -19.18
CA GLU A 22 2.89 5.26 -19.02
C GLU A 22 2.49 5.21 -17.54
N ILE A 23 2.93 4.16 -16.84
CA ILE A 23 2.55 3.88 -15.45
C ILE A 23 3.16 4.92 -14.51
N LEU A 24 4.44 5.25 -14.66
CA LEU A 24 5.11 6.22 -13.79
C LEU A 24 4.55 7.63 -13.98
N ARG A 25 4.18 8.03 -15.22
CA ARG A 25 3.48 9.30 -15.46
C ARG A 25 2.13 9.33 -14.77
N PHE A 26 1.37 8.24 -14.88
CA PHE A 26 0.07 8.13 -14.24
C PHE A 26 0.21 8.23 -12.71
N VAL A 27 1.14 7.49 -12.11
CA VAL A 27 1.44 7.56 -10.66
C VAL A 27 1.82 8.98 -10.22
N ILE A 28 2.71 9.66 -10.94
CA ILE A 28 3.09 11.05 -10.63
C ILE A 28 1.88 11.97 -10.71
N SER A 29 0.99 11.76 -11.69
CA SER A 29 -0.24 12.56 -11.81
C SER A 29 -1.19 12.35 -10.62
N LEU A 30 -1.31 11.12 -10.12
CA LEU A 30 -2.11 10.82 -8.92
C LEU A 30 -1.55 11.53 -7.69
N ILE A 31 -0.23 11.45 -7.49
CA ILE A 31 0.44 12.11 -6.36
C ILE A 31 0.21 13.62 -6.43
N LYS A 32 0.47 14.25 -7.59
CA LYS A 32 0.28 15.70 -7.78
C LYS A 32 -1.17 16.14 -7.60
N LYS A 33 -2.12 15.31 -8.03
CA LYS A 33 -3.54 15.58 -7.82
C LYS A 33 -3.87 15.61 -6.34
N GLU A 34 -3.44 14.61 -5.57
CA GLU A 34 -3.68 14.54 -4.13
C GLU A 34 -2.97 15.66 -3.36
N GLU A 35 -1.75 16.04 -3.78
CA GLU A 35 -1.03 17.21 -3.24
C GLU A 35 -1.82 18.50 -3.45
N LYS A 36 -2.36 18.69 -4.66
CA LYS A 36 -3.20 19.84 -5.00
C LYS A 36 -4.51 19.84 -4.21
N ASP A 37 -5.18 18.70 -4.13
CA ASP A 37 -6.46 18.55 -3.43
C ASP A 37 -6.31 18.84 -1.92
N LYS A 38 -5.15 18.52 -1.33
CA LYS A 38 -4.83 18.83 0.08
C LYS A 38 -4.04 20.11 0.30
N ASN A 39 -3.72 20.83 -0.78
CA ASN A 39 -2.89 22.04 -0.77
C ASN A 39 -1.58 21.89 0.04
N LYS A 40 -0.85 20.79 -0.17
CA LYS A 40 0.45 20.54 0.45
C LYS A 40 1.30 19.56 -0.36
N ASP A 41 2.61 19.65 -0.20
CA ASP A 41 3.52 18.59 -0.65
C ASP A 41 3.41 17.36 0.25
N PHE A 42 3.50 16.18 -0.37
CA PHE A 42 3.39 14.92 0.33
C PHE A 42 4.74 14.43 0.83
N SER A 43 4.75 13.97 2.07
CA SER A 43 5.86 13.18 2.61
C SER A 43 5.94 11.81 1.94
N ASP A 44 7.05 11.09 2.15
CA ASP A 44 7.24 9.75 1.58
C ASP A 44 6.16 8.76 2.05
N SER A 45 5.77 8.80 3.33
CA SER A 45 4.66 7.98 3.83
C SER A 45 3.35 8.31 3.12
N GLU A 46 3.07 9.59 2.85
CA GLU A 46 1.86 9.96 2.11
C GLU A 46 1.89 9.53 0.64
N VAL A 47 3.07 9.55 0.01
CA VAL A 47 3.26 8.97 -1.33
C VAL A 47 2.98 7.47 -1.28
N ILE A 48 3.52 6.73 -0.30
CA ILE A 48 3.24 5.30 -0.08
C ILE A 48 1.73 5.04 0.01
N GLN A 49 0.99 5.86 0.75
CA GLN A 49 -0.47 5.73 0.85
C GLN A 49 -1.17 5.91 -0.50
N VAL A 50 -0.71 6.84 -1.36
CA VAL A 50 -1.26 7.00 -2.72
C VAL A 50 -0.96 5.76 -3.57
N LEU A 51 0.26 5.22 -3.50
CA LEU A 51 0.65 4.03 -4.25
C LEU A 51 -0.15 2.78 -3.81
N LYS A 52 -0.31 2.57 -2.50
CA LYS A 52 -1.14 1.48 -1.95
C LYS A 52 -2.59 1.56 -2.43
N LYS A 53 -3.17 2.77 -2.48
CA LYS A 53 -4.52 2.98 -3.03
C LYS A 53 -4.59 2.65 -4.53
N ALA A 54 -3.57 3.04 -5.30
CA ALA A 54 -3.50 2.72 -6.73
C ALA A 54 -3.42 1.20 -6.95
N ILE A 55 -2.56 0.50 -6.22
CA ILE A 55 -2.44 -0.97 -6.29
C ILE A 55 -3.78 -1.63 -5.96
N LYS A 56 -4.45 -1.20 -4.89
CA LYS A 56 -5.76 -1.75 -4.52
C LYS A 56 -6.79 -1.59 -5.64
N ARG A 57 -6.88 -0.40 -6.24
CA ARG A 57 -7.79 -0.16 -7.38
C ARG A 57 -7.49 -1.08 -8.56
N ASN A 58 -6.21 -1.28 -8.85
CA ASN A 58 -5.77 -2.16 -9.93
C ASN A 58 -6.02 -3.64 -9.61
N GLN A 59 -5.91 -4.07 -8.34
CA GLN A 59 -6.30 -5.42 -7.90
C GLN A 59 -7.81 -5.65 -8.08
N ASP A 60 -8.64 -4.67 -7.67
CA ASP A 60 -10.08 -4.74 -7.86
C ASP A 60 -10.44 -4.85 -9.36
N ALA A 61 -9.76 -4.09 -10.22
CA ALA A 61 -9.92 -4.15 -11.68
C ALA A 61 -9.43 -5.48 -12.27
N PHE A 62 -8.27 -5.98 -11.83
CA PHE A 62 -7.72 -7.28 -12.22
C PHE A 62 -8.73 -8.40 -11.97
N GLU A 63 -9.34 -8.44 -10.78
CA GLU A 63 -10.35 -9.44 -10.44
C GLU A 63 -11.58 -9.33 -11.33
N GLN A 64 -12.06 -8.12 -11.60
CA GLN A 64 -13.23 -7.89 -12.45
C GLN A 64 -12.97 -8.33 -13.89
N PHE A 65 -11.83 -7.97 -14.47
CA PHE A 65 -11.46 -8.38 -15.82
C PHE A 65 -11.23 -9.89 -15.92
N SER A 66 -10.59 -10.49 -14.91
CA SER A 66 -10.40 -11.95 -14.85
C SER A 66 -11.74 -12.68 -14.79
N LYS A 67 -12.68 -12.23 -13.95
CA LYS A 67 -14.04 -12.79 -13.85
C LYS A 67 -14.83 -12.63 -15.15
N ALA A 68 -14.57 -11.57 -15.91
CA ALA A 68 -15.20 -11.29 -17.20
C ALA A 68 -14.51 -11.97 -18.41
N GLY A 69 -13.45 -12.77 -18.18
CA GLY A 69 -12.68 -13.42 -19.25
C GLY A 69 -11.85 -12.46 -20.12
N ARG A 70 -11.63 -11.23 -19.65
CA ARG A 70 -10.83 -10.19 -20.32
C ARG A 70 -9.37 -10.25 -19.88
N ASN A 71 -8.70 -11.35 -20.22
CA ASN A 71 -7.34 -11.63 -19.79
C ASN A 71 -6.34 -10.56 -20.24
N ASP A 72 -6.57 -9.95 -21.41
CA ASP A 72 -5.77 -8.83 -21.93
C ASP A 72 -5.74 -7.63 -20.97
N LEU A 73 -6.90 -7.29 -20.39
CA LEU A 73 -7.01 -6.20 -19.43
C LEU A 73 -6.50 -6.61 -18.05
N ALA A 74 -6.74 -7.85 -17.63
CA ALA A 74 -6.20 -8.37 -16.38
C ALA A 74 -4.66 -8.37 -16.37
N GLU A 75 -4.02 -8.80 -17.47
CA GLU A 75 -2.56 -8.75 -17.61
C GLU A 75 -2.02 -7.32 -17.53
N LYS A 76 -2.75 -6.34 -18.11
CA LYS A 76 -2.40 -4.93 -17.97
C LYS A 76 -2.41 -4.51 -16.49
N GLU A 77 -3.51 -4.76 -15.78
CA GLU A 77 -3.61 -4.40 -14.35
C GLU A 77 -2.52 -5.06 -13.50
N GLN A 78 -2.21 -6.35 -13.77
CA GLN A 78 -1.15 -7.07 -13.07
C GLN A 78 0.24 -6.45 -13.33
N MET A 79 0.50 -6.01 -14.55
CA MET A 79 1.74 -5.32 -14.91
C MET A 79 1.85 -3.98 -14.17
N GLU A 80 0.77 -3.20 -14.10
CA GLU A 80 0.72 -1.95 -13.35
C GLU A 80 1.01 -2.18 -11.86
N ILE A 81 0.36 -3.17 -11.24
CA ILE A 81 0.61 -3.55 -9.84
C ILE A 81 2.10 -3.86 -9.64
N LYS A 82 2.69 -4.66 -10.52
CA LYS A 82 4.11 -5.06 -10.40
C LYS A 82 5.05 -3.85 -10.50
N ILE A 83 4.78 -2.90 -11.38
CA ILE A 83 5.62 -1.70 -11.54
C ILE A 83 5.47 -0.76 -10.34
N ILE A 84 4.24 -0.51 -9.89
CA ILE A 84 3.99 0.37 -8.74
C ILE A 84 4.60 -0.21 -7.45
N SER A 85 4.53 -1.54 -7.27
CA SER A 85 5.03 -2.22 -6.07
C SER A 85 6.54 -2.07 -5.88
N ARG A 86 7.32 -1.78 -6.93
CA ARG A 86 8.78 -1.51 -6.81
C ARG A 86 9.11 -0.28 -5.96
N TYR A 87 8.12 0.57 -5.70
CA TYR A 87 8.25 1.81 -4.94
C TYR A 87 7.69 1.70 -3.52
N LEU A 88 7.07 0.58 -3.17
CA LEU A 88 6.66 0.30 -1.81
C LEU A 88 7.81 -0.31 -1.01
N PRO A 89 7.89 -0.06 0.31
CA PRO A 89 8.72 -0.89 1.18
C PRO A 89 8.18 -2.32 1.17
N ASP A 90 9.05 -3.29 1.48
CA ASP A 90 8.63 -4.67 1.67
C ASP A 90 7.56 -4.73 2.76
N GLU A 91 6.43 -5.36 2.44
CA GLU A 91 5.39 -5.61 3.43
C GLU A 91 5.79 -6.78 4.31
N LEU A 92 5.53 -6.65 5.61
CA LEU A 92 5.69 -7.74 6.55
C LEU A 92 4.78 -8.90 6.14
N SER A 93 5.32 -10.12 6.23
CA SER A 93 4.53 -11.33 6.05
C SER A 93 3.45 -11.45 7.13
N THR A 94 2.43 -12.26 6.89
CA THR A 94 1.36 -12.52 7.88
C THR A 94 1.93 -12.93 9.25
N SER A 95 2.96 -13.77 9.29
CA SER A 95 3.59 -14.21 10.54
C SER A 95 4.33 -13.08 11.26
N GLU A 96 4.99 -12.20 10.50
CA GLU A 96 5.66 -11.03 11.06
C GLU A 96 4.66 -10.00 11.59
N ILE A 97 3.54 -9.79 10.88
CA ILE A 97 2.45 -8.93 11.35
C ILE A 97 1.82 -9.51 12.62
N GLU A 98 1.61 -10.82 12.70
CA GLU A 98 1.07 -11.46 13.90
C GLU A 98 1.99 -11.26 15.11
N LYS A 99 3.31 -11.48 14.95
CA LYS A 99 4.30 -11.22 16.01
C LYS A 99 4.34 -9.75 16.42
N LEU A 100 4.28 -8.84 15.44
CA LEU A 100 4.23 -7.40 15.69
C LEU A 100 2.98 -7.04 16.52
N VAL A 101 1.82 -7.56 16.15
CA VAL A 101 0.55 -7.33 16.86
C VAL A 101 0.62 -7.83 18.29
N GLN A 102 1.13 -9.05 18.52
CA GLN A 102 1.29 -9.62 19.87
C GLN A 102 2.24 -8.77 20.73
N GLY A 103 3.35 -8.30 20.15
CA GLY A 103 4.29 -7.40 20.80
C GLY A 103 3.62 -6.09 21.23
N ILE A 104 2.88 -5.45 20.33
CA ILE A 104 2.19 -4.19 20.62
C ILE A 104 1.08 -4.38 21.66
N ILE A 105 0.30 -5.47 21.58
CA ILE A 105 -0.72 -5.80 22.60
C ILE A 105 -0.09 -5.87 23.99
N SER A 106 1.08 -6.53 24.10
CA SER A 106 1.83 -6.65 25.35
C SER A 106 2.36 -5.29 25.82
N GLU A 107 2.96 -4.50 24.93
CA GLU A 107 3.50 -3.16 25.21
C GLU A 107 2.42 -2.22 25.75
N VAL A 108 1.25 -2.20 25.11
CA VAL A 108 0.17 -1.30 25.49
C VAL A 108 -0.76 -1.88 26.58
N ASN A 109 -0.48 -3.09 27.06
CA ASN A 109 -1.33 -3.84 28.00
C ASN A 109 -2.79 -3.92 27.56
N ALA A 110 -3.02 -4.18 26.27
CA ALA A 110 -4.37 -4.39 25.72
C ALA A 110 -4.93 -5.74 26.20
N LYS A 111 -6.19 -5.76 26.61
CA LYS A 111 -6.82 -6.95 27.22
C LYS A 111 -8.08 -7.41 26.52
N ASP A 112 -8.86 -6.49 25.98
CA ASP A 112 -10.14 -6.83 25.37
C ASP A 112 -10.38 -6.02 24.08
N GLN A 113 -11.51 -6.30 23.41
CA GLN A 113 -11.87 -5.64 22.16
C GLN A 113 -11.94 -4.10 22.25
N LYS A 114 -12.10 -3.51 23.44
CA LYS A 114 -12.09 -2.05 23.62
C LYS A 114 -10.71 -1.46 23.35
N ASP A 115 -9.65 -2.25 23.50
CA ASP A 115 -8.27 -1.83 23.27
C ASP A 115 -7.82 -1.95 21.81
N ILE A 116 -8.65 -2.50 20.92
CA ILE A 116 -8.32 -2.62 19.48
C ILE A 116 -7.89 -1.26 18.91
N GLY A 117 -8.61 -0.19 19.24
CA GLY A 117 -8.29 1.16 18.77
C GLY A 117 -6.90 1.64 19.22
N LYS A 118 -6.48 1.26 20.43
CA LYS A 118 -5.16 1.60 21.00
C LYS A 118 -4.05 0.87 20.26
N VAL A 119 -4.19 -0.43 20.06
CA VAL A 119 -3.22 -1.26 19.32
C VAL A 119 -3.09 -0.77 17.87
N MET A 120 -4.22 -0.52 17.21
CA MET A 120 -4.23 -0.04 15.83
C MET A 120 -3.61 1.35 15.68
N ALA A 121 -3.72 2.23 16.68
CA ALA A 121 -3.08 3.53 16.68
C ALA A 121 -1.54 3.42 16.68
N VAL A 122 -0.98 2.53 17.49
CA VAL A 122 0.48 2.29 17.56
C VAL A 122 0.99 1.70 16.24
N ILE A 123 0.29 0.69 15.69
CA ILE A 123 0.63 0.11 14.39
C ILE A 123 0.64 1.19 13.31
N LYS A 124 -0.39 2.05 13.29
CA LYS A 124 -0.50 3.14 12.31
C LYS A 124 0.63 4.16 12.45
N GLN A 125 1.04 4.48 13.67
CA GLN A 125 2.08 5.47 13.91
C GLN A 125 3.48 4.97 13.52
N ASN A 126 3.76 3.69 13.77
CA ASN A 126 5.12 3.15 13.69
C ASN A 126 5.36 2.24 12.47
N HIS A 127 4.30 1.66 11.89
CA HIS A 127 4.42 0.57 10.92
C HIS A 127 3.44 0.65 9.73
N ALA A 128 2.70 1.75 9.54
CA ALA A 128 1.70 1.87 8.47
C ALA A 128 2.25 1.64 7.05
N ASP A 129 3.53 1.93 6.85
CA ASP A 129 4.17 1.83 5.55
C ASP A 129 4.53 0.37 5.21
N SER A 130 4.85 -0.47 6.20
CA SER A 130 5.27 -1.87 6.03
C SER A 130 4.20 -2.90 6.43
N VAL A 131 3.03 -2.48 6.91
CA VAL A 131 1.96 -3.38 7.37
C VAL A 131 0.72 -3.23 6.50
N ASP A 132 0.12 -4.36 6.11
CA ASP A 132 -1.27 -4.39 5.64
C ASP A 132 -2.20 -4.12 6.83
N MET A 133 -2.73 -2.91 6.89
CA MET A 133 -3.61 -2.45 7.97
C MET A 133 -4.93 -3.23 8.04
N GLY A 134 -5.40 -3.80 6.93
CA GLY A 134 -6.58 -4.66 6.89
C GLY A 134 -6.31 -6.01 7.55
N LEU A 135 -5.15 -6.61 7.24
CA LEU A 135 -4.70 -7.84 7.88
C LEU A 135 -4.39 -7.64 9.36
N ALA A 136 -3.68 -6.56 9.73
CA ALA A 136 -3.41 -6.22 11.11
C ALA A 136 -4.70 -6.05 11.92
N SER A 137 -5.70 -5.32 11.38
CA SER A 137 -7.01 -5.17 12.03
C SER A 137 -7.71 -6.50 12.29
N LYS A 138 -7.67 -7.43 11.31
CA LYS A 138 -8.22 -8.78 11.48
C LYS A 138 -7.48 -9.55 12.59
N LEU A 139 -6.15 -9.53 12.59
CA LEU A 139 -5.32 -10.24 13.58
C LEU A 139 -5.51 -9.68 14.99
N VAL A 140 -5.49 -8.36 15.16
CA VAL A 140 -5.75 -7.69 16.46
C VAL A 140 -7.11 -8.12 17.00
N LYS A 141 -8.15 -8.10 16.14
CA LYS A 141 -9.49 -8.53 16.55
C LYS A 141 -9.50 -10.01 16.93
N THR A 142 -8.88 -10.89 16.15
CA THR A 142 -8.82 -12.33 16.46
C THR A 142 -8.14 -12.59 17.79
N ILE A 143 -7.00 -11.97 18.06
CA ILE A 143 -6.22 -12.17 19.29
C ILE A 143 -7.00 -11.65 20.51
N LEU A 144 -7.54 -10.43 20.45
CA LEU A 144 -8.28 -9.81 21.57
C LEU A 144 -9.75 -10.30 21.71
N SER A 145 -10.20 -11.20 20.85
CA SER A 145 -11.50 -11.89 20.98
C SER A 145 -11.36 -13.33 21.47
N ALA A 146 -10.13 -13.84 21.57
CA ALA A 146 -9.85 -15.19 22.01
C ALA A 146 -9.78 -15.32 23.54
N ASP A 147 -9.92 -14.21 24.27
CA ASP A 147 -10.00 -14.13 25.74
C ASP A 147 -11.39 -13.74 26.23
#